data_AF-A0A8H7BQE0-F1
#
_entry.id   AF-A0A8H7BQE0-F1
#
_cell.length_a   1.000
_cell.length_b   1.000
_cell.length_c   1.000
_cell.angle_alpha   90.00
_cell.angle_beta   90.00
_cell.angle_gamma   90.00
#
_symmetry.space_group_name_H-M   'P 1'
#
loop_
_entity.id
_entity.type
_entity.pdbx_description
1 polymer ?
#
loop_
_entity_poly.entity_id
_entity_poly.type
_entity_poly.pdbx_seq_one_letter_code
_entity_poly.pdbx_strand_id
1 'polypeptide(L)'
;MIPLEPRELNSLIGDVYKIIKESVDDWVKVLPEALELKGQCTMIDRILPYIDKGLCEDSYQYQFVVDMKHILDSAQTEINKFLARETKERNLFGKFVWNSKRVYLAMSYRESFKKKAEEMARKIEKIMQLMQLADILNEPMVDLVKNHLSKESYEFWTTYVGRKISPDKAWAIFIQQYQFIYGRLDEETVESIRRVACINGTDLTIYGFVQITKDYGFPIEVDSLPPLHLSNVVMSEEGRMEITKMVMNLMSDHSSKKMHQSVKRVDLWYKDINRDDKQALRRRADEWGHYIVESRKKGMKSPIHKEAEELDFARRTISMFYQRYMAIWRIGRVSRGMLSDVDFPGKSRIRCFIRDIEPLDNANYRIVFGNDIREWDHRRPKVYNFLRELVQ
;
A
#
# COMPACT_ATOMS: atom_id res chain seq x y z
N MET A 1 29.19 -2.51 -21.86
CA MET A 1 27.76 -2.16 -21.76
C MET A 1 27.70 -0.79 -21.11
N ILE A 2 27.19 0.22 -21.82
CA ILE A 2 27.03 1.57 -21.28
C ILE A 2 25.73 1.55 -20.46
N PRO A 3 25.73 1.93 -19.17
CA PRO A 3 24.49 2.09 -18.43
C PRO A 3 23.71 3.25 -19.05
N LEU A 4 22.53 2.96 -19.59
CA LEU A 4 21.67 3.96 -20.21
C LEU A 4 20.88 4.71 -19.13
N GLU A 5 20.57 5.97 -19.40
CA GLU A 5 19.90 6.82 -18.42
C GLU A 5 18.44 6.35 -18.18
N PRO A 6 17.97 6.27 -16.92
CA PRO A 6 16.59 5.91 -16.55
C PRO A 6 15.47 6.67 -17.29
N ARG A 7 15.79 7.82 -17.91
CA ARG A 7 14.86 8.63 -18.71
C ARG A 7 14.42 7.95 -20.00
N GLU A 8 15.27 7.14 -20.63
CA GLU A 8 14.94 6.48 -21.91
C GLU A 8 13.96 5.31 -21.71
N LEU A 9 14.12 4.55 -20.63
CA LEU A 9 13.22 3.45 -20.26
C LEU A 9 11.82 3.97 -19.92
N ASN A 10 11.73 5.07 -19.17
CA ASN A 10 10.45 5.68 -18.80
C ASN A 10 9.67 6.21 -20.02
N SER A 11 10.37 6.73 -21.03
CA SER A 11 9.76 7.12 -22.30
C SER A 11 9.21 5.91 -23.06
N LEU A 12 9.97 4.82 -23.13
CA LEU A 12 9.57 3.57 -23.79
C LEU A 12 8.33 2.93 -23.12
N ILE A 13 8.29 2.93 -21.79
CA ILE A 13 7.15 2.46 -21.01
C ILE A 13 5.91 3.33 -21.28
N GLY A 14 6.08 4.66 -21.35
CA GLY A 14 5.03 5.60 -21.71
C GLY A 14 4.40 5.31 -23.07
N ASP A 15 5.22 5.00 -24.07
CA ASP A 15 4.76 4.64 -25.42
C ASP A 15 3.94 3.33 -25.43
N VAL A 16 4.41 2.31 -24.71
CA VAL A 16 3.69 1.04 -24.56
C VAL A 16 2.33 1.25 -23.90
N TYR A 17 2.28 2.02 -22.81
CA TYR A 17 1.01 2.36 -22.14
C TYR A 17 0.04 3.10 -23.05
N LYS A 18 0.55 4.01 -23.89
CA LYS A 18 -0.28 4.75 -24.82
C LYS A 18 -0.96 3.81 -25.82
N ILE A 19 -0.21 2.89 -26.43
CA ILE A 19 -0.77 1.92 -27.38
C ILE A 19 -1.81 1.02 -26.70
N ILE A 20 -1.52 0.55 -25.48
CA ILE A 20 -2.43 -0.31 -24.72
C ILE A 20 -3.75 0.41 -24.40
N LYS A 21 -3.70 1.68 -23.97
CA LYS A 21 -4.89 2.44 -23.54
C LYS A 21 -5.71 3.01 -24.69
N GLU A 22 -5.07 3.47 -25.75
CA GLU A 22 -5.75 4.21 -26.81
C GLU A 22 -6.27 3.32 -27.94
N SER A 23 -5.68 2.14 -28.14
CA SER A 23 -5.92 1.38 -29.37
C SER A 23 -6.53 -0.01 -29.18
N VAL A 24 -6.24 -0.68 -28.06
CA VAL A 24 -6.57 -2.12 -27.88
C VAL A 24 -8.07 -2.41 -27.88
N ASP A 25 -8.90 -1.45 -27.49
CA ASP A 25 -10.36 -1.60 -27.50
C ASP A 25 -10.98 -1.64 -28.90
N ASP A 26 -10.34 -1.01 -29.88
CA ASP A 26 -10.77 -1.09 -31.27
C ASP A 26 -10.39 -2.41 -31.93
N TRP A 27 -9.40 -3.11 -31.37
CA TRP A 27 -8.91 -4.39 -31.88
C TRP A 27 -9.92 -5.52 -31.67
N VAL A 28 -10.65 -5.47 -30.54
CA VAL A 28 -11.70 -6.44 -30.16
C VAL A 28 -12.85 -6.48 -31.17
N LYS A 29 -13.08 -5.40 -31.93
CA LYS A 29 -14.15 -5.30 -32.94
C LYS A 29 -13.79 -5.96 -34.28
N VAL A 30 -12.54 -6.43 -34.42
CA VAL A 30 -11.94 -6.90 -35.68
C VAL A 30 -11.85 -8.43 -35.72
N LEU A 31 -11.32 -9.09 -34.69
CA LEU A 31 -11.06 -10.53 -34.67
C LEU A 31 -11.18 -11.16 -33.27
N PRO A 32 -11.64 -12.42 -33.12
CA PRO A 32 -11.57 -13.16 -31.85
C PRO A 32 -10.16 -13.27 -31.28
N GLU A 33 -9.15 -13.44 -32.13
CA GLU A 33 -7.73 -13.53 -31.73
C GLU A 33 -7.17 -12.20 -31.20
N ALA A 34 -7.84 -11.07 -31.44
CA ALA A 34 -7.49 -9.79 -30.82
C ALA A 34 -7.89 -9.72 -29.33
N LEU A 35 -8.82 -10.56 -28.87
CA LEU A 35 -9.12 -10.71 -27.45
C LEU A 35 -7.94 -11.32 -26.69
N GLU A 36 -7.27 -12.31 -27.29
CA GLU A 36 -6.09 -12.95 -26.70
C GLU A 36 -4.95 -11.93 -26.57
N LEU A 37 -4.71 -11.17 -27.64
CA LEU A 37 -3.71 -10.10 -27.65
C LEU A 37 -4.02 -9.00 -26.62
N LYS A 38 -5.30 -8.65 -26.43
CA LYS A 38 -5.75 -7.76 -25.34
C LYS A 38 -5.51 -8.36 -23.95
N GLY A 39 -5.69 -9.68 -23.80
CA GLY A 39 -5.35 -10.42 -22.58
C GLY A 39 -3.86 -10.26 -22.23
N GLN A 40 -2.98 -10.42 -23.22
CA GLN A 40 -1.54 -10.22 -23.05
C GLN A 40 -1.18 -8.76 -22.72
N CYS A 41 -1.86 -7.78 -23.33
CA CYS A 41 -1.69 -6.36 -22.97
C CYS A 41 -2.06 -6.08 -21.51
N THR A 42 -3.09 -6.75 -20.98
CA THR A 42 -3.49 -6.63 -19.57
C THR A 42 -2.43 -7.20 -18.63
N MET A 43 -1.73 -8.26 -19.03
CA MET A 43 -0.60 -8.79 -18.26
C MET A 43 0.61 -7.84 -18.30
N ILE A 44 0.89 -7.21 -19.43
CA ILE A 44 1.94 -6.18 -19.54
C ILE A 44 1.65 -4.99 -18.63
N ASP A 45 0.40 -4.49 -18.62
CA ASP A 45 -0.05 -3.40 -17.75
C ASP A 45 0.22 -3.67 -16.26
N ARG A 46 0.17 -4.95 -15.85
CA ARG A 46 0.51 -5.41 -14.50
C ARG A 46 2.00 -5.53 -14.24
N ILE A 47 2.82 -5.82 -15.25
CA ILE A 47 4.27 -6.05 -15.11
C ILE A 47 5.06 -4.74 -15.15
N LEU A 48 4.65 -3.78 -15.99
CA LEU A 48 5.35 -2.50 -16.20
C LEU A 48 5.63 -1.72 -14.90
N PRO A 49 4.74 -1.66 -13.88
CA PRO A 49 5.03 -0.98 -12.62
C PRO A 49 6.15 -1.62 -11.79
N TYR A 50 6.46 -2.90 -12.02
CA TYR A 50 7.57 -3.59 -11.35
C TYR A 50 8.90 -3.36 -12.08
N ILE A 51 8.85 -3.22 -13.40
CA ILE A 51 9.99 -2.84 -14.23
C ILE A 51 10.43 -1.40 -13.92
N ASP A 52 9.47 -0.48 -13.80
CA ASP A 52 9.71 0.93 -13.40
C ASP A 52 10.38 1.08 -12.02
N LYS A 53 10.27 0.05 -11.17
CA LYS A 53 10.89 0.00 -9.82
C LYS A 53 12.29 -0.62 -9.79
N GLY A 54 12.84 -1.05 -10.93
CA GLY A 54 14.23 -1.52 -11.04
C GLY A 54 14.51 -2.88 -10.38
N LEU A 55 13.52 -3.79 -10.34
CA LEU A 55 13.61 -5.06 -9.60
C LEU A 55 14.41 -6.19 -10.30
N CYS A 56 15.03 -5.97 -11.47
CA CYS A 56 15.86 -6.95 -12.18
C CYS A 56 17.02 -6.26 -12.92
N GLU A 57 18.06 -7.01 -13.31
CA GLU A 57 19.23 -6.48 -14.02
C GLU A 57 18.85 -5.64 -15.27
N ASP A 58 19.42 -4.43 -15.35
CA ASP A 58 19.05 -3.34 -16.28
C ASP A 58 18.95 -3.74 -17.76
N SER A 59 19.70 -4.76 -18.20
CA SER A 59 19.77 -5.13 -19.62
C SER A 59 18.55 -5.92 -20.12
N TYR A 60 17.97 -6.79 -19.28
CA TYR A 60 16.89 -7.68 -19.71
C TYR A 60 15.52 -6.98 -19.66
N GLN A 61 15.30 -6.15 -18.64
CA GLN A 61 14.08 -5.35 -18.52
C GLN A 61 13.91 -4.39 -19.70
N TYR A 62 15.00 -3.72 -20.09
CA TYR A 62 15.03 -2.86 -21.25
C TYR A 62 14.66 -3.62 -22.53
N GLN A 63 15.29 -4.78 -22.77
CA GLN A 63 15.00 -5.59 -23.94
C GLN A 63 13.54 -6.06 -23.96
N PHE A 64 12.97 -6.43 -22.81
CA PHE A 64 11.55 -6.77 -22.71
C PHE A 64 10.65 -5.61 -23.15
N VAL A 65 10.89 -4.38 -22.65
CA VAL A 65 10.06 -3.21 -23.01
C VAL A 65 10.21 -2.87 -24.50
N VAL A 66 11.41 -2.94 -25.05
CA VAL A 66 11.67 -2.75 -26.49
C VAL A 66 10.92 -3.77 -27.34
N ASP A 67 10.98 -5.05 -26.95
CA ASP A 67 10.29 -6.12 -27.66
C ASP A 67 8.77 -5.94 -27.60
N MET A 68 8.22 -5.55 -26.45
CA MET A 68 6.79 -5.29 -26.29
C MET A 68 6.34 -4.13 -27.18
N LYS A 69 7.09 -3.04 -27.20
CA LYS A 69 6.81 -1.90 -28.09
C LYS A 69 6.78 -2.33 -29.55
N HIS A 70 7.78 -3.07 -30.01
CA HIS A 70 7.85 -3.54 -31.39
C HIS A 70 6.65 -4.42 -31.78
N ILE A 71 6.25 -5.35 -30.91
CA ILE A 71 5.08 -6.22 -31.17
C ILE A 71 3.79 -5.39 -31.24
N LEU A 72 3.62 -4.44 -30.33
CA LEU A 72 2.45 -3.56 -30.27
C LEU A 72 2.35 -2.61 -31.47
N ASP A 73 3.46 -1.98 -31.88
CA ASP A 73 3.52 -1.11 -33.07
C ASP A 73 3.20 -1.89 -34.35
N SER A 74 3.71 -3.12 -34.46
CA SER A 74 3.40 -4.02 -35.57
C SER A 74 1.91 -4.40 -35.59
N ALA A 75 1.33 -4.74 -34.44
CA ALA A 75 -0.11 -5.03 -34.32
C ALA A 75 -0.97 -3.82 -34.70
N GLN A 76 -0.63 -2.62 -34.22
CA GLN A 76 -1.34 -1.39 -34.56
C GLN A 76 -1.32 -1.11 -36.06
N THR A 77 -0.16 -1.30 -36.70
CA THR A 77 -0.01 -1.10 -38.14
C THR A 77 -0.91 -2.03 -38.95
N GLU A 78 -1.02 -3.30 -38.54
CA GLU A 78 -1.90 -4.28 -39.20
C GLU A 78 -3.38 -3.94 -39.02
N ILE A 79 -3.77 -3.41 -37.86
CA ILE A 79 -5.16 -2.99 -37.61
C ILE A 79 -5.52 -1.75 -38.40
N ASN A 80 -4.62 -0.77 -38.49
CA ASN A 80 -4.83 0.39 -39.34
C ASN A 80 -4.99 -0.02 -40.82
N LYS A 81 -4.21 -1.01 -41.29
CA LYS A 81 -4.37 -1.59 -42.64
C LYS A 81 -5.71 -2.30 -42.80
N PHE A 82 -6.16 -3.05 -41.79
CA PHE A 82 -7.47 -3.70 -41.80
C PHE A 82 -8.60 -2.66 -41.90
N LEU A 83 -8.62 -1.66 -41.02
CA LEU A 83 -9.67 -0.63 -40.97
C LEU A 83 -9.71 0.23 -42.23
N ALA A 84 -8.55 0.55 -42.83
CA ALA A 84 -8.48 1.28 -44.09
C ALA A 84 -9.08 0.47 -45.26
N ARG A 85 -8.78 -0.83 -45.34
CA ARG A 85 -9.40 -1.73 -46.33
C ARG A 85 -10.90 -1.90 -46.07
N GLU A 86 -11.27 -2.03 -44.80
CA GLU A 86 -12.66 -2.17 -44.36
C GLU A 86 -13.51 -0.98 -44.84
N THR A 87 -13.02 0.24 -44.62
CA THR A 87 -13.70 1.47 -45.01
C THR A 87 -13.83 1.60 -46.53
N LYS A 88 -12.76 1.27 -47.28
CA LYS A 88 -12.76 1.34 -48.75
C LYS A 88 -13.73 0.34 -49.37
N GLU A 89 -13.76 -0.90 -48.88
CA GLU A 89 -14.59 -1.97 -49.46
C GLU A 89 -16.06 -1.87 -49.05
N ARG A 90 -16.36 -1.40 -47.83
CA ARG A 90 -17.75 -1.15 -47.38
C ARG A 90 -18.49 -0.16 -48.28
N ASN A 91 -17.78 0.83 -48.83
CA ASN A 91 -18.36 1.83 -49.74
C ASN A 91 -18.67 1.27 -51.14
N LEU A 92 -18.17 0.07 -51.48
CA LEU A 92 -18.25 -0.52 -52.81
C LEU A 92 -19.27 -1.66 -52.93
N PHE A 93 -19.77 -2.22 -51.81
CA PHE A 93 -20.61 -3.42 -51.82
C PHE A 93 -21.84 -3.30 -50.91
N GLY A 94 -22.94 -3.97 -51.27
CA GLY A 94 -24.14 -4.10 -50.43
C GLY A 94 -23.89 -4.92 -49.15
N LYS A 95 -24.73 -4.70 -48.12
CA LYS A 95 -24.55 -5.22 -46.73
C LYS A 95 -24.21 -6.72 -46.64
N PHE A 96 -24.84 -7.57 -47.44
CA PHE A 96 -24.62 -9.03 -47.41
C PHE A 96 -23.27 -9.44 -48.01
N VAL A 97 -22.94 -8.93 -49.20
CA VAL A 97 -21.64 -9.18 -49.87
C VAL A 97 -20.48 -8.62 -49.04
N TRP A 98 -20.70 -7.47 -48.40
CA TRP A 98 -19.76 -6.86 -47.49
C TRP A 98 -19.47 -7.75 -46.26
N ASN A 99 -20.51 -8.26 -45.60
CA ASN A 99 -20.34 -9.12 -44.41
C ASN A 99 -19.50 -10.38 -44.72
N SER A 100 -19.74 -11.04 -45.86
CA SER A 100 -18.95 -12.21 -46.26
C SER A 100 -17.49 -11.84 -46.57
N LYS A 101 -17.24 -10.74 -47.30
CA LYS A 101 -15.87 -10.28 -47.59
C LYS A 101 -15.11 -9.85 -46.34
N ARG A 102 -15.79 -9.21 -45.38
CA ARG A 102 -15.22 -8.82 -44.09
C ARG A 102 -14.67 -10.02 -43.34
N VAL A 103 -15.38 -11.16 -43.37
CA VAL A 103 -14.89 -12.42 -42.76
C VAL A 103 -13.62 -12.91 -43.44
N TYR A 104 -13.55 -12.92 -44.77
CA TYR A 104 -12.32 -13.31 -45.49
C TYR A 104 -11.16 -12.35 -45.24
N LEU A 105 -11.44 -11.04 -45.18
CA LEU A 105 -10.44 -10.03 -44.83
C LEU A 105 -9.91 -10.30 -43.42
N ALA A 106 -10.78 -10.53 -42.44
CA ALA A 106 -10.42 -10.92 -41.08
C ALA A 106 -9.56 -12.20 -41.06
N MET A 107 -9.93 -13.24 -41.81
CA MET A 107 -9.16 -14.49 -41.90
C MET A 107 -7.71 -14.27 -42.38
N SER A 108 -7.47 -13.30 -43.26
CA SER A 108 -6.12 -13.00 -43.76
C SER A 108 -5.17 -12.42 -42.70
N TYR A 109 -5.68 -11.94 -41.56
CA TYR A 109 -4.87 -11.41 -40.46
C TYR A 109 -4.76 -12.35 -39.25
N ARG A 110 -5.62 -13.37 -39.14
CA ARG A 110 -5.71 -14.26 -37.95
C ARG A 110 -4.38 -14.86 -37.52
N GLU A 111 -3.63 -15.43 -38.47
CA GLU A 111 -2.37 -16.10 -38.19
C GLU A 111 -1.30 -15.12 -37.67
N SER A 112 -1.31 -13.87 -38.15
CA SER A 112 -0.40 -12.84 -37.69
C SER A 112 -0.68 -12.41 -36.24
N PHE A 113 -1.96 -12.17 -35.90
CA PHE A 113 -2.36 -11.82 -34.53
C PHE A 113 -2.08 -12.96 -33.55
N LYS A 114 -2.34 -14.20 -33.95
CA LYS A 114 -2.05 -15.38 -33.15
C LYS A 114 -0.55 -15.48 -32.82
N LYS A 115 0.32 -15.37 -33.82
CA LYS A 115 1.78 -15.39 -33.61
C LYS A 115 2.27 -14.28 -32.68
N LYS A 116 1.72 -13.07 -32.82
CA LYS A 116 2.05 -11.94 -31.95
C LYS A 116 1.63 -12.18 -30.50
N ALA A 117 0.45 -12.76 -30.28
CA ALA A 117 -0.02 -13.12 -28.94
C ALA A 117 0.87 -14.19 -28.31
N GLU A 118 1.25 -15.23 -29.06
CA GLU A 118 2.16 -16.30 -28.60
C GLU A 118 3.57 -15.77 -28.31
N GLU A 119 4.08 -14.84 -29.10
CA GLU A 119 5.37 -14.19 -28.86
C GLU A 119 5.35 -13.33 -27.59
N MET A 120 4.28 -12.56 -27.40
CA MET A 120 4.06 -11.74 -26.23
C MET A 120 3.97 -12.60 -24.95
N ALA A 121 3.20 -13.69 -24.99
CA ALA A 121 3.05 -14.63 -23.88
C ALA A 121 4.40 -15.24 -23.45
N ARG A 122 5.23 -15.68 -24.40
CA ARG A 122 6.57 -16.24 -24.09
C ARG A 122 7.49 -15.23 -23.41
N LYS A 123 7.45 -13.96 -23.85
CA LYS A 123 8.27 -12.90 -23.26
C LYS A 123 7.77 -12.51 -21.86
N ILE A 124 6.45 -12.49 -21.65
CA ILE A 124 5.80 -12.28 -20.35
C ILE A 124 6.19 -13.39 -19.37
N GLU A 125 6.11 -14.64 -19.78
CA GLU A 125 6.46 -15.78 -18.92
C GLU A 125 7.93 -15.69 -18.46
N LYS A 126 8.83 -15.35 -19.39
CA LYS A 126 10.26 -15.25 -19.08
C LYS A 126 10.59 -14.11 -18.12
N ILE A 127 9.95 -12.93 -18.25
CA ILE A 127 10.17 -11.83 -17.29
C ILE A 127 9.58 -12.16 -15.91
N MET A 128 8.44 -12.86 -15.86
CA MET A 128 7.84 -13.30 -14.60
C MET A 128 8.73 -14.31 -13.86
N GLN A 129 9.35 -15.26 -14.56
CA GLN A 129 10.30 -16.21 -13.96
C GLN A 129 11.52 -15.50 -13.36
N LEU A 130 12.04 -14.47 -14.04
CA LEU A 130 13.16 -13.67 -13.53
C LEU A 130 12.78 -12.83 -12.31
N MET A 131 11.56 -12.28 -12.29
CA MET A 131 11.05 -11.56 -11.11
C MET A 131 10.92 -12.49 -9.89
N GLN A 132 10.46 -13.74 -10.08
CA GLN A 132 10.40 -14.72 -8.99
C GLN A 132 11.79 -15.07 -8.43
N LEU A 133 12.81 -15.15 -9.29
CA LEU A 133 14.20 -15.33 -8.87
C LEU A 133 14.75 -14.12 -8.11
N ALA A 134 14.38 -12.90 -8.51
CA ALA A 134 14.75 -11.68 -7.80
C ALA A 134 14.07 -11.58 -6.42
N ASP A 135 12.82 -12.05 -6.27
CA ASP A 135 12.14 -12.13 -4.98
C ASP A 135 12.82 -13.11 -4.01
N ILE A 136 13.40 -14.20 -4.53
CA ILE A 136 14.20 -15.16 -3.73
C ILE A 136 15.54 -14.56 -3.28
N LEU A 137 16.18 -13.75 -4.14
CA LEU A 137 17.48 -13.11 -3.85
C LEU A 137 17.35 -11.86 -2.96
N ASN A 138 16.19 -11.19 -2.98
CA ASN A 138 15.88 -10.01 -2.17
C ASN A 138 15.09 -10.32 -0.89
N GLU A 139 15.09 -11.58 -0.40
CA GLU A 139 14.45 -11.92 0.87
C GLU A 139 14.95 -10.95 1.98
N PRO A 140 14.04 -10.20 2.62
CA PRO A 140 14.44 -9.20 3.60
C PRO A 140 15.11 -9.90 4.81
N MET A 141 16.29 -9.39 5.19
CA MET A 141 17.18 -9.99 6.19
C MET A 141 17.05 -9.31 7.56
N VAL A 142 17.46 -10.00 8.61
CA VAL A 142 17.49 -9.51 10.01
C VAL A 142 18.27 -8.20 10.18
N ASP A 143 19.19 -7.90 9.27
CA ASP A 143 19.96 -6.64 9.26
C ASP A 143 19.08 -5.39 9.16
N LEU A 144 17.87 -5.50 8.57
CA LEU A 144 16.91 -4.40 8.50
C LEU A 144 16.38 -3.96 9.86
N VAL A 145 16.38 -4.85 10.84
CA VAL A 145 15.85 -4.58 12.19
C VAL A 145 16.95 -4.54 13.26
N LYS A 146 18.22 -4.55 12.85
CA LYS A 146 19.38 -4.48 13.75
C LYS A 146 19.31 -3.31 14.73
N ASN A 147 18.87 -2.15 14.28
CA ASN A 147 18.75 -0.94 15.12
C ASN A 147 17.63 -1.01 16.17
N HIS A 148 16.76 -2.04 16.09
CA HIS A 148 15.68 -2.26 17.05
C HIS A 148 16.01 -3.31 18.11
N LEU A 149 17.21 -3.90 18.03
CA LEU A 149 17.69 -4.93 18.94
C LEU A 149 18.87 -4.40 19.77
N SER A 150 18.99 -4.88 21.00
CA SER A 150 20.26 -4.77 21.72
C SER A 150 21.34 -5.56 20.98
N LYS A 151 22.62 -5.21 21.19
CA LYS A 151 23.74 -5.94 20.59
C LYS A 151 23.65 -7.44 20.89
N GLU A 152 23.37 -7.78 22.14
CA GLU A 152 23.28 -9.17 22.63
C GLU A 152 22.09 -9.93 22.03
N SER A 153 20.91 -9.29 21.89
CA SER A 153 19.74 -9.94 21.28
C SER A 153 19.92 -10.16 19.77
N TYR A 154 20.54 -9.21 19.06
CA TYR A 154 20.87 -9.36 17.65
C TYR A 154 21.91 -10.48 17.41
N GLU A 155 22.97 -10.52 18.23
CA GLU A 155 23.96 -11.61 18.18
C GLU A 155 23.31 -12.96 18.46
N PHE A 156 22.49 -13.07 19.50
CA PHE A 156 21.75 -14.31 19.78
C PHE A 156 20.91 -14.77 18.58
N TRP A 157 20.09 -13.90 18.00
CA TRP A 157 19.20 -14.29 16.90
C TRP A 157 20.00 -14.74 15.67
N THR A 158 20.98 -13.95 15.26
CA THR A 158 21.75 -14.22 14.04
C THR A 158 22.66 -15.44 14.17
N THR A 159 23.15 -15.75 15.37
CA THR A 159 23.97 -16.94 15.64
C THR A 159 23.13 -18.21 15.67
N TYR A 160 21.97 -18.19 16.34
CA TYR A 160 21.24 -19.42 16.65
C TYR A 160 20.00 -19.66 15.78
N VAL A 161 19.25 -18.62 15.42
CA VAL A 161 17.98 -18.75 14.70
C VAL A 161 18.18 -18.56 13.20
N GLY A 162 19.00 -17.57 12.80
CA GLY A 162 19.41 -17.34 11.42
C GLY A 162 19.15 -15.92 10.92
N ARG A 163 19.46 -15.67 9.65
CA ARG A 163 19.41 -14.32 9.04
C ARG A 163 18.10 -13.96 8.33
N LYS A 164 17.21 -14.93 8.12
CA LYS A 164 15.89 -14.70 7.52
C LYS A 164 14.95 -14.02 8.52
N ILE A 165 14.02 -13.20 8.02
CA ILE A 165 12.99 -12.56 8.85
C ILE A 165 12.00 -13.56 9.47
N SER A 166 11.67 -14.63 8.75
CA SER A 166 10.77 -15.69 9.23
C SER A 166 11.37 -17.06 8.96
N PRO A 167 12.38 -17.49 9.76
CA PRO A 167 12.98 -18.81 9.61
C PRO A 167 12.00 -19.92 9.98
N ASP A 168 12.03 -21.04 9.26
CA ASP A 168 11.27 -22.23 9.63
C ASP A 168 11.69 -22.71 11.03
N LYS A 169 10.70 -23.08 11.86
CA LYS A 169 10.91 -23.57 13.24
C LYS A 169 11.65 -22.60 14.17
N ALA A 170 11.64 -21.30 13.85
CA ALA A 170 12.32 -20.28 14.65
C ALA A 170 11.96 -20.31 16.14
N TRP A 171 10.70 -20.59 16.50
CA TRP A 171 10.27 -20.69 17.91
C TRP A 171 10.98 -21.83 18.65
N ALA A 172 11.01 -23.02 18.05
CA ALA A 172 11.62 -24.20 18.67
C ALA A 172 13.12 -24.01 18.88
N ILE A 173 13.79 -23.40 17.90
CA ILE A 173 15.22 -23.07 17.98
C ILE A 173 15.45 -22.01 19.05
N PHE A 174 14.69 -20.92 19.02
CA PHE A 174 14.77 -19.83 19.99
C PHE A 174 14.63 -20.37 21.42
N ILE A 175 13.56 -21.09 21.74
CA ILE A 175 13.31 -21.49 23.12
C ILE A 175 14.34 -22.51 23.62
N GLN A 176 14.77 -23.44 22.76
CA GLN A 176 15.79 -24.42 23.10
C GLN A 176 17.13 -23.74 23.43
N GLN A 177 17.57 -22.82 22.59
CA GLN A 177 18.85 -22.13 22.78
C GLN A 177 18.78 -21.11 23.93
N TYR A 178 17.64 -20.44 24.08
CA TYR A 178 17.40 -19.51 25.17
C TYR A 178 17.47 -20.23 26.53
N GLN A 179 16.79 -21.36 26.69
CA GLN A 179 16.83 -22.14 27.93
C GLN A 179 18.19 -22.78 28.20
N PHE A 180 18.96 -23.10 27.15
CA PHE A 180 20.33 -23.58 27.28
C PHE A 180 21.29 -22.50 27.83
N ILE A 181 21.16 -21.26 27.36
CA ILE A 181 22.07 -20.15 27.72
C ILE A 181 21.66 -19.48 29.03
N TYR A 182 20.37 -19.18 29.20
CA TYR A 182 19.86 -18.37 30.32
C TYR A 182 19.16 -19.19 31.42
N GLY A 183 19.09 -20.50 31.25
CA GLY A 183 18.50 -21.41 32.23
C GLY A 183 17.06 -21.81 31.91
N ARG A 184 16.61 -22.88 32.57
CA ARG A 184 15.32 -23.50 32.31
C ARG A 184 14.17 -22.64 32.82
N LEU A 185 13.33 -22.21 31.88
CA LEU A 185 12.02 -21.60 32.17
C LEU A 185 10.97 -22.67 32.43
N ASP A 186 10.00 -22.38 33.30
CA ASP A 186 8.82 -23.22 33.51
C ASP A 186 7.85 -23.14 32.30
N GLU A 187 6.92 -24.08 32.22
CA GLU A 187 5.97 -24.18 31.09
C GLU A 187 5.06 -22.95 30.97
N GLU A 188 4.70 -22.32 32.09
CA GLU A 188 3.82 -21.14 32.13
C GLU A 188 4.52 -19.93 31.52
N THR A 189 5.79 -19.73 31.90
CA THR A 189 6.66 -18.69 31.35
C THR A 189 6.93 -18.92 29.88
N VAL A 190 7.24 -20.15 29.48
CA VAL A 190 7.45 -20.51 28.06
C VAL A 190 6.19 -20.20 27.24
N GLU A 191 5.01 -20.57 27.73
CA GLU A 191 3.73 -20.30 27.06
C GLU A 191 3.43 -18.80 27.00
N SER A 192 3.75 -18.04 28.04
CA SER A 192 3.58 -16.59 28.08
C SER A 192 4.47 -15.91 27.04
N ILE A 193 5.76 -16.28 26.99
CA ILE A 193 6.70 -15.83 25.96
C ILE A 193 6.19 -16.23 24.58
N ARG A 194 5.69 -17.45 24.39
CA ARG A 194 5.17 -17.94 23.10
C ARG A 194 4.02 -17.09 22.60
N ARG A 195 3.04 -16.78 23.46
CA ARG A 195 1.90 -15.90 23.13
C ARG A 195 2.34 -14.46 22.86
N VAL A 196 3.45 -14.07 23.48
CA VAL A 196 4.07 -12.75 23.37
C VAL A 196 5.15 -12.67 22.27
N ALA A 197 5.49 -13.75 21.59
CA ALA A 197 6.51 -13.69 20.53
C ALA A 197 6.01 -14.28 19.20
N CYS A 198 5.17 -15.32 19.24
CA CYS A 198 4.76 -16.06 18.04
C CYS A 198 3.48 -15.51 17.40
N ILE A 199 3.43 -15.62 16.08
CA ILE A 199 2.22 -15.57 15.25
C ILE A 199 1.61 -16.98 15.27
N ASN A 200 0.28 -17.08 15.37
CA ASN A 200 -0.46 -18.36 15.37
C ASN A 200 -0.11 -19.34 16.51
N GLY A 201 0.61 -18.88 17.53
CA GLY A 201 1.06 -19.71 18.65
C GLY A 201 2.41 -20.40 18.41
N THR A 202 2.91 -20.56 17.19
CA THR A 202 4.18 -21.30 16.97
C THR A 202 5.17 -20.60 16.05
N ASP A 203 4.74 -19.60 15.30
CA ASP A 203 5.57 -19.00 14.26
C ASP A 203 6.26 -17.74 14.81
N LEU A 204 7.48 -17.92 15.31
CA LEU A 204 8.31 -16.80 15.78
C LEU A 204 8.99 -16.10 14.61
N THR A 205 8.64 -14.85 14.33
CA THR A 205 9.38 -14.00 13.38
C THR A 205 10.41 -13.15 14.10
N ILE A 206 11.38 -12.57 13.37
CA ILE A 206 12.31 -11.60 13.96
C ILE A 206 11.58 -10.42 14.59
N TYR A 207 10.44 -9.99 14.02
CA TYR A 207 9.65 -8.90 14.61
C TYR A 207 9.01 -9.31 15.93
N GLY A 208 8.55 -10.55 16.05
CA GLY A 208 8.09 -11.12 17.32
C GLY A 208 9.20 -11.12 18.38
N PHE A 209 10.42 -11.45 17.97
CA PHE A 209 11.61 -11.41 18.83
C PHE A 209 12.06 -9.99 19.20
N VAL A 210 12.06 -9.05 18.25
CA VAL A 210 12.30 -7.62 18.53
C VAL A 210 11.30 -7.11 19.55
N GLN A 211 10.02 -7.46 19.41
CA GLN A 211 8.98 -6.98 20.31
C GLN A 211 9.19 -7.50 21.73
N ILE A 212 9.41 -8.81 21.90
CA ILE A 212 9.57 -9.38 23.25
C ILE A 212 10.84 -8.86 23.94
N THR A 213 11.93 -8.67 23.18
CA THR A 213 13.19 -8.16 23.75
C THR A 213 13.15 -6.66 24.06
N LYS A 214 12.34 -5.89 23.33
CA LYS A 214 12.14 -4.46 23.60
C LYS A 214 11.20 -4.21 24.78
N ASP A 215 10.13 -5.00 24.88
CA ASP A 215 9.11 -4.81 25.91
C ASP A 215 9.51 -5.40 27.27
N TYR A 216 10.27 -6.49 27.27
CA TYR A 216 10.58 -7.28 28.48
C TYR A 216 12.08 -7.51 28.66
N GLY A 217 12.93 -6.79 27.92
CA GLY A 217 14.39 -6.91 28.02
C GLY A 217 14.98 -8.17 27.35
N PHE A 218 16.32 -8.22 27.34
CA PHE A 218 17.08 -9.40 26.93
C PHE A 218 18.32 -9.52 27.83
N PRO A 219 18.45 -10.57 28.68
CA PRO A 219 17.49 -11.68 28.86
C PRO A 219 16.10 -11.19 29.28
N ILE A 220 15.06 -11.93 28.89
CA ILE A 220 13.66 -11.63 29.17
C ILE A 220 13.45 -11.61 30.69
N GLU A 221 13.00 -10.47 31.19
CA GLU A 221 12.62 -10.23 32.58
C GLU A 221 11.28 -10.94 32.86
N VAL A 222 11.34 -12.15 33.42
CA VAL A 222 10.16 -13.02 33.62
C VAL A 222 9.06 -12.35 34.43
N ASP A 223 9.43 -11.57 35.46
CA ASP A 223 8.49 -10.87 36.34
C ASP A 223 7.67 -9.78 35.63
N SER A 224 8.14 -9.33 34.45
CA SER A 224 7.47 -8.31 33.64
C SER A 224 6.48 -8.89 32.62
N LEU A 225 6.46 -10.22 32.44
CA LEU A 225 5.60 -10.87 31.46
C LEU A 225 4.12 -10.78 31.86
N PRO A 226 3.20 -10.61 30.89
CA PRO A 226 1.78 -10.59 31.18
C PRO A 226 1.31 -11.98 31.64
N PRO A 227 0.47 -12.07 32.70
CA PRO A 227 -0.13 -13.32 33.14
C PRO A 227 -0.84 -14.06 32.01
N LEU A 228 -0.85 -15.40 32.02
CA LEU A 228 -1.44 -16.22 30.94
C LEU A 228 -2.91 -15.94 30.62
N HIS A 229 -3.69 -15.50 31.62
CA HIS A 229 -5.09 -15.13 31.43
C HIS A 229 -5.28 -13.76 30.77
N LEU A 230 -4.21 -12.96 30.66
CA LEU A 230 -4.14 -11.66 29.98
C LEU A 230 -3.34 -11.72 28.67
N SER A 231 -2.53 -12.76 28.45
CA SER A 231 -1.83 -12.98 27.18
C SER A 231 -2.76 -13.61 26.14
N ASN A 232 -3.22 -12.74 25.23
CA ASN A 232 -4.15 -12.93 24.11
C ASN A 232 -4.53 -14.39 23.76
N VAL A 233 -5.86 -14.62 23.78
CA VAL A 233 -6.56 -15.73 23.13
C VAL A 233 -6.03 -15.94 21.71
N VAL A 234 -5.69 -17.20 21.36
CA VAL A 234 -5.45 -17.61 19.98
C VAL A 234 -6.71 -17.26 19.18
N MET A 235 -6.64 -16.19 18.39
CA MET A 235 -7.76 -15.77 17.54
C MET A 235 -8.09 -16.90 16.56
N SER A 236 -9.37 -17.28 16.52
CA SER A 236 -9.91 -18.22 15.54
C SER A 236 -9.71 -17.71 14.10
N GLU A 237 -9.82 -18.60 13.12
CA GLU A 237 -9.75 -18.21 11.71
C GLU A 237 -10.82 -17.17 11.35
N GLU A 238 -12.03 -17.27 11.92
CA GLU A 238 -13.08 -16.27 11.71
C GLU A 238 -12.65 -14.89 12.25
N GLY A 239 -12.02 -14.86 13.42
CA GLY A 239 -11.48 -13.62 13.99
C GLY A 239 -10.39 -12.98 13.12
N ARG A 240 -9.55 -13.80 12.48
CA ARG A 240 -8.55 -13.31 11.51
C ARG A 240 -9.19 -12.76 10.25
N MET A 241 -10.16 -13.48 9.68
CA MET A 241 -10.89 -13.02 8.50
C MET A 241 -11.59 -11.69 8.77
N GLU A 242 -12.20 -11.50 9.94
CA GLU A 242 -12.81 -10.23 10.31
C GLU A 242 -11.77 -9.10 10.44
N ILE A 243 -10.61 -9.36 11.04
CA ILE A 243 -9.53 -8.36 11.08
C ILE A 243 -9.02 -8.04 9.68
N THR A 244 -8.82 -9.02 8.81
CA THR A 244 -8.44 -8.80 7.41
C THR A 244 -9.46 -7.90 6.70
N LYS A 245 -10.77 -8.18 6.87
CA LYS A 245 -11.84 -7.33 6.34
C LYS A 245 -11.75 -5.91 6.90
N MET A 246 -11.54 -5.75 8.20
CA MET A 246 -11.39 -4.43 8.82
C MET A 246 -10.19 -3.65 8.25
N VAL A 247 -9.04 -4.31 8.07
CA VAL A 247 -7.84 -3.70 7.46
C VAL A 247 -8.10 -3.32 6.00
N MET A 248 -8.67 -4.23 5.20
CA MET A 248 -8.98 -3.97 3.79
C MET A 248 -10.01 -2.84 3.64
N ASN A 249 -11.04 -2.80 4.49
CA ASN A 249 -12.01 -1.71 4.53
C ASN A 249 -11.34 -0.39 4.89
N LEU A 250 -10.41 -0.40 5.85
CA LEU A 250 -9.64 0.79 6.22
C LEU A 250 -8.77 1.29 5.05
N MET A 251 -8.10 0.39 4.32
CA MET A 251 -7.30 0.72 3.14
C MET A 251 -8.16 1.27 1.99
N SER A 252 -9.34 0.67 1.77
CA SER A 252 -10.32 1.11 0.79
C SER A 252 -10.86 2.50 1.13
N ASP A 253 -11.24 2.74 2.39
CA ASP A 253 -11.69 4.04 2.90
C ASP A 253 -10.63 5.13 2.66
N HIS A 254 -9.35 4.82 2.91
CA HIS A 254 -8.25 5.75 2.69
C HIS A 254 -8.01 6.07 1.21
N SER A 255 -8.20 5.08 0.35
CA SER A 255 -8.06 5.20 -1.11
C SER A 255 -9.31 5.83 -1.76
N SER A 256 -10.36 6.10 -0.98
CA SER A 256 -11.62 6.63 -1.50
C SER A 256 -11.48 8.08 -2.01
N LYS A 257 -12.28 8.42 -3.01
CA LYS A 257 -12.42 9.80 -3.51
C LYS A 257 -12.77 10.79 -2.40
N LYS A 258 -13.61 10.36 -1.46
CA LYS A 258 -14.03 11.18 -0.30
C LYS A 258 -12.87 11.53 0.62
N MET A 259 -12.00 10.55 0.92
CA MET A 259 -10.80 10.79 1.71
C MET A 259 -9.85 11.74 0.98
N HIS A 260 -9.60 11.50 -0.31
CA HIS A 260 -8.73 12.36 -1.11
C HIS A 260 -9.23 13.82 -1.17
N GLN A 261 -10.54 14.02 -1.35
CA GLN A 261 -11.16 15.35 -1.29
C GLN A 261 -11.04 16.01 0.09
N SER A 262 -11.15 15.22 1.17
CA SER A 262 -11.01 15.71 2.54
C SER A 262 -9.58 16.19 2.81
N VAL A 263 -8.57 15.40 2.41
CA VAL A 263 -7.15 15.79 2.52
C VAL A 263 -6.88 17.06 1.73
N LYS A 264 -7.33 17.11 0.46
CA LYS A 264 -7.19 18.30 -0.38
C LYS A 264 -7.83 19.54 0.23
N ARG A 265 -8.99 19.41 0.89
CA ARG A 265 -9.65 20.55 1.55
C ARG A 265 -8.82 21.09 2.71
N VAL A 266 -8.24 20.22 3.53
CA VAL A 266 -7.34 20.61 4.61
C VAL A 266 -6.08 21.26 4.05
N ASP A 267 -5.51 20.71 2.98
CA ASP A 267 -4.32 21.28 2.34
C ASP A 267 -4.58 22.68 1.79
N LEU A 268 -5.74 22.90 1.16
CA LEU A 268 -6.13 24.21 0.65
C LEU A 268 -6.32 25.22 1.78
N TRP A 269 -6.89 24.80 2.92
CA TRP A 269 -7.09 25.69 4.07
C TRP A 269 -5.78 26.28 4.62
N TYR A 270 -4.69 25.51 4.53
CA TYR A 270 -3.35 25.87 5.00
C TYR A 270 -2.37 26.24 3.87
N LYS A 271 -2.84 26.45 2.63
CA LYS A 271 -1.97 26.62 1.45
C LYS A 271 -0.92 27.72 1.61
N ASP A 272 -1.29 28.84 2.21
CA ASP A 272 -0.44 30.04 2.34
C ASP A 272 0.17 30.19 3.75
N ILE A 273 0.09 29.12 4.56
CA ILE A 273 0.62 29.09 5.92
C ILE A 273 1.92 28.30 5.93
N ASN A 274 2.95 28.87 6.55
CA ASN A 274 4.17 28.12 6.86
C ASN A 274 3.83 27.01 7.87
N ARG A 275 3.84 25.75 7.41
CA ARG A 275 3.46 24.59 8.23
C ARG A 275 4.50 24.22 9.30
N ASP A 276 5.68 24.83 9.28
CA ASP A 276 6.68 24.68 10.35
C ASP A 276 6.45 25.70 11.48
N ASP A 277 5.70 26.77 11.22
CA ASP A 277 5.29 27.73 12.24
C ASP A 277 4.01 27.24 12.95
N LYS A 278 4.21 26.61 14.11
CA LYS A 278 3.12 26.12 14.98
C LYS A 278 2.16 27.22 15.41
N GLN A 279 2.61 28.47 15.56
CA GLN A 279 1.74 29.59 15.92
C GLN A 279 0.87 30.02 14.75
N ALA A 280 1.42 30.05 13.53
CA ALA A 280 0.64 30.35 12.32
C ALA A 280 -0.44 29.29 12.07
N LEU A 281 -0.11 28.00 12.20
CA LEU A 281 -1.09 26.91 12.11
C LEU A 281 -2.20 27.05 13.14
N ARG A 282 -1.85 27.35 14.39
CA ARG A 282 -2.83 27.55 15.47
C ARG A 282 -3.76 28.72 15.17
N ARG A 283 -3.21 29.89 14.80
CA ARG A 283 -4.03 31.07 14.44
C ARG A 283 -5.02 30.75 13.31
N ARG A 284 -4.55 30.05 12.28
CA ARG A 284 -5.39 29.66 11.15
C ARG A 284 -6.49 28.65 11.53
N ALA A 285 -6.21 27.74 12.46
CA ALA A 285 -7.23 26.85 13.02
C ALA A 285 -8.26 27.60 13.88
N ASP A 286 -7.84 28.67 14.57
CA ASP A 286 -8.72 29.48 15.41
C ASP A 286 -9.71 30.29 14.57
N GLU A 287 -9.24 30.86 13.45
CA GLU A 287 -10.08 31.51 12.46
C GLU A 287 -11.21 30.57 12.01
N TRP A 288 -10.88 29.32 11.66
CA TRP A 288 -11.88 28.31 11.33
C TRP A 288 -12.89 28.08 12.47
N GLY A 289 -12.41 27.95 13.71
CA GLY A 289 -13.27 27.76 14.88
C GLY A 289 -14.26 28.90 15.06
N HIS A 290 -13.82 30.15 14.87
CA HIS A 290 -14.69 31.32 14.90
C HIS A 290 -15.72 31.31 13.78
N TYR A 291 -15.33 30.99 12.54
CA TYR A 291 -16.29 30.87 11.42
C TYR A 291 -17.35 29.80 11.68
N ILE A 292 -17.01 28.66 12.29
CA ILE A 292 -18.00 27.64 12.67
C ILE A 292 -18.98 28.15 13.73
N VAL A 293 -18.50 28.89 14.73
CA VAL A 293 -19.37 29.50 15.75
C VAL A 293 -20.30 30.54 15.13
N GLU A 294 -19.78 31.36 14.23
CA GLU A 294 -20.57 32.37 13.51
C GLU A 294 -21.62 31.74 12.59
N SER A 295 -21.29 30.68 11.84
CA SER A 295 -22.23 30.00 10.94
C SER A 295 -23.42 29.44 11.72
N ARG A 296 -23.16 28.83 12.88
CA ARG A 296 -24.19 28.25 13.77
C ARG A 296 -25.11 29.29 14.39
N LYS A 297 -24.60 30.49 14.70
CA LYS A 297 -25.37 31.56 15.35
C LYS A 297 -26.22 32.36 14.38
N LYS A 298 -25.71 32.65 13.17
CA LYS A 298 -26.32 33.64 12.27
C LYS A 298 -27.11 33.03 11.10
N GLY A 299 -27.05 31.70 10.89
CA GLY A 299 -27.66 31.05 9.71
C GLY A 299 -27.13 31.59 8.37
N MET A 300 -26.05 32.36 8.40
CA MET A 300 -25.49 33.09 7.26
C MET A 300 -24.65 32.15 6.40
N LYS A 301 -25.02 32.01 5.12
CA LYS A 301 -24.34 31.19 4.12
C LYS A 301 -23.34 32.01 3.27
N SER A 302 -22.49 32.82 3.89
CA SER A 302 -21.41 33.44 3.10
C SER A 302 -20.41 32.36 2.64
N PRO A 303 -19.67 32.56 1.54
CA PRO A 303 -18.76 31.55 1.00
C PRO A 303 -17.74 31.01 2.03
N ILE A 304 -17.22 31.88 2.90
CA ILE A 304 -16.24 31.49 3.93
C ILE A 304 -16.84 30.58 5.01
N HIS A 305 -18.13 30.75 5.36
CA HIS A 305 -18.81 29.86 6.31
C HIS A 305 -19.04 28.47 5.69
N LYS A 306 -19.40 28.41 4.41
CA LYS A 306 -19.53 27.13 3.68
C LYS A 306 -18.19 26.40 3.62
N GLU A 307 -17.12 27.12 3.31
CA GLU A 307 -15.77 26.56 3.29
C GLU A 307 -15.36 26.02 4.67
N ALA A 308 -15.68 26.74 5.75
CA ALA A 308 -15.41 26.30 7.12
C ALA A 308 -16.19 25.02 7.47
N GLU A 309 -17.45 24.89 7.07
CA GLU A 309 -18.24 23.66 7.27
C GLU A 309 -17.71 22.47 6.45
N GLU A 310 -17.30 22.71 5.21
CA GLU A 310 -16.66 21.70 4.37
C GLU A 310 -15.32 21.23 4.95
N LEU A 311 -14.56 22.15 5.56
CA LEU A 311 -13.35 21.83 6.31
C LEU A 311 -13.66 21.04 7.58
N ASP A 312 -14.71 21.36 8.32
CA ASP A 312 -15.13 20.57 9.49
C ASP A 312 -15.49 19.13 9.11
N PHE A 313 -16.19 18.96 7.99
CA PHE A 313 -16.48 17.64 7.45
C PHE A 313 -15.21 16.87 7.07
N ALA A 314 -14.25 17.54 6.43
CA ALA A 314 -12.96 16.95 6.09
C ALA A 314 -12.17 16.53 7.34
N ARG A 315 -12.06 17.43 8.33
CA ARG A 315 -11.44 17.18 9.64
C ARG A 315 -12.04 15.94 10.30
N ARG A 316 -13.36 15.88 10.45
CA ARG A 316 -14.05 14.71 11.05
C ARG A 316 -13.77 13.42 10.29
N THR A 317 -13.81 13.47 8.95
CA THR A 317 -13.56 12.30 8.10
C THR A 317 -12.15 11.74 8.33
N ILE A 318 -11.15 12.61 8.36
CA ILE A 318 -9.75 12.21 8.58
C ILE A 318 -9.53 11.72 10.03
N SER A 319 -10.06 12.44 11.03
CA SER A 319 -9.96 12.04 12.44
C SER A 319 -10.61 10.68 12.70
N MET A 320 -11.79 10.40 12.11
CA MET A 320 -12.45 9.09 12.23
C MET A 320 -11.61 7.97 11.62
N PHE A 321 -10.97 8.22 10.47
CA PHE A 321 -10.08 7.25 9.86
C PHE A 321 -8.92 6.85 10.78
N TYR A 322 -8.21 7.83 11.35
CA TYR A 322 -7.09 7.52 12.24
C TYR A 322 -7.52 6.92 13.58
N GLN A 323 -8.73 7.25 14.07
CA GLN A 323 -9.30 6.57 15.24
C GLN A 323 -9.61 5.10 14.95
N ARG A 324 -10.17 4.78 13.76
CA ARG A 324 -10.37 3.39 13.32
C ARG A 324 -9.05 2.66 13.15
N TYR A 325 -8.05 3.32 12.57
CA TYR A 325 -6.69 2.77 12.46
C TYR A 325 -6.12 2.41 13.85
N MET A 326 -6.19 3.33 14.82
CA MET A 326 -5.77 3.05 16.20
C MET A 326 -6.56 1.90 16.82
N ALA A 327 -7.88 1.86 16.62
CA ALA A 327 -8.72 0.78 17.14
C ALA A 327 -8.28 -0.57 16.58
N ILE A 328 -8.15 -0.68 15.25
CA ILE A 328 -7.70 -1.89 14.55
C ILE A 328 -6.30 -2.30 15.02
N TRP A 329 -5.37 -1.36 15.12
CA TRP A 329 -4.01 -1.61 15.63
C TRP A 329 -3.99 -2.16 17.07
N ARG A 330 -4.97 -1.77 17.88
CA ARG A 330 -5.13 -2.25 19.27
C ARG A 330 -5.81 -3.62 19.37
N ILE A 331 -6.51 -4.09 18.33
CA ILE A 331 -7.21 -5.40 18.37
C ILE A 331 -6.22 -6.54 18.63
N GLY A 332 -5.00 -6.48 18.09
CA GLY A 332 -4.01 -7.51 18.39
C GLY A 332 -2.86 -7.54 17.41
N ARG A 333 -2.06 -8.61 17.49
CA ARG A 333 -0.81 -8.74 16.73
C ARG A 333 -1.03 -8.94 15.24
N VAL A 334 -2.08 -9.68 14.88
CA VAL A 334 -2.43 -9.96 13.48
C VAL A 334 -2.71 -8.66 12.73
N SER A 335 -3.47 -7.72 13.32
CA SER A 335 -3.74 -6.43 12.69
C SER A 335 -2.49 -5.56 12.59
N ARG A 336 -1.59 -5.59 13.57
CA ARG A 336 -0.30 -4.87 13.51
C ARG A 336 0.57 -5.39 12.37
N GLY A 337 0.72 -6.71 12.24
CA GLY A 337 1.47 -7.33 11.15
C GLY A 337 0.91 -6.96 9.78
N MET A 338 -0.40 -7.11 9.57
CA MET A 338 -1.05 -6.73 8.31
C MET A 338 -0.86 -5.25 7.95
N LEU A 339 -0.87 -4.35 8.94
CA LEU A 339 -0.67 -2.91 8.71
C LEU A 339 0.80 -2.55 8.49
N SER A 340 1.75 -3.28 9.08
CA SER A 340 3.19 -3.09 8.86
C SER A 340 3.64 -3.59 7.49
N ASP A 341 3.11 -4.72 7.03
CA ASP A 341 3.50 -5.34 5.75
C ASP A 341 3.20 -4.45 4.54
N VAL A 342 2.26 -3.52 4.68
CA VAL A 342 1.79 -2.63 3.61
C VAL A 342 2.15 -1.14 3.85
N ASP A 343 3.02 -0.85 4.84
CA ASP A 343 3.43 0.50 5.27
C ASP A 343 2.27 1.52 5.27
N PHE A 344 1.18 1.19 5.97
CA PHE A 344 -0.07 1.94 5.88
C PHE A 344 -0.50 2.56 7.22
N PRO A 345 -0.95 3.83 7.25
CA PRO A 345 -1.01 4.81 6.16
C PRO A 345 0.34 5.49 5.81
N GLY A 346 1.47 4.97 6.31
CA GLY A 346 2.82 5.48 6.08
C GLY A 346 3.17 6.64 7.02
N LYS A 347 4.42 6.67 7.52
CA LYS A 347 4.86 7.64 8.54
C LYS A 347 4.67 9.10 8.13
N SER A 348 4.89 9.43 6.85
CA SER A 348 4.70 10.79 6.32
C SER A 348 3.25 11.27 6.47
N ARG A 349 2.26 10.42 6.14
CA ARG A 349 0.84 10.77 6.23
C ARG A 349 0.39 10.93 7.68
N ILE A 350 0.91 10.10 8.57
CA ILE A 350 0.67 10.22 10.02
C ILE A 350 1.19 11.57 10.54
N ARG A 351 2.40 11.99 10.13
CA ARG A 351 2.95 13.31 10.50
C ARG A 351 2.09 14.45 9.96
N CYS A 352 1.64 14.37 8.70
CA CYS A 352 0.71 15.36 8.15
C CYS A 352 -0.60 15.44 8.94
N PHE A 353 -1.18 14.30 9.33
CA PHE A 353 -2.39 14.27 10.15
C PHE A 353 -2.18 15.00 11.49
N ILE A 354 -1.12 14.66 12.22
CA ILE A 354 -0.82 15.31 13.51
C ILE A 354 -0.65 16.82 13.31
N ARG A 355 0.15 17.22 12.30
CA ARG A 355 0.45 18.63 12.04
C ARG A 355 -0.78 19.45 11.65
N ASP A 356 -1.62 18.92 10.77
CA ASP A 356 -2.66 19.70 10.10
C ASP A 356 -4.05 19.56 10.78
N ILE A 357 -4.34 18.42 11.40
CA ILE A 357 -5.65 18.14 12.03
C ILE A 357 -5.67 18.43 13.53
N GLU A 358 -4.58 18.17 14.27
CA GLU A 358 -4.55 18.43 15.71
C GLU A 358 -4.86 19.90 16.07
N PRO A 359 -4.34 20.91 15.34
CA PRO A 359 -4.72 22.30 15.60
C PRO A 359 -6.22 22.55 15.43
N LEU A 360 -6.85 21.94 14.43
CA LEU A 360 -8.30 22.04 14.19
C LEU A 360 -9.10 21.36 15.30
N ASP A 361 -8.68 20.18 15.76
CA ASP A 361 -9.34 19.50 16.88
C ASP A 361 -9.21 20.29 18.19
N ASN A 362 -8.05 20.92 18.42
CA ASN A 362 -7.83 21.81 19.56
C ASN A 362 -8.71 23.07 19.47
N ALA A 363 -8.80 23.71 18.29
CA ALA A 363 -9.69 24.84 18.07
C ALA A 363 -11.16 24.47 18.25
N ASN A 364 -11.57 23.29 17.78
CA ASN A 364 -12.92 22.77 17.98
C ASN A 364 -13.23 22.57 19.47
N TYR A 365 -12.29 21.99 20.22
CA TYR A 365 -12.44 21.80 21.66
C TYR A 365 -12.59 23.12 22.43
N ARG A 366 -11.74 24.12 22.15
CA ARG A 366 -11.72 25.35 22.95
C ARG A 366 -12.66 26.46 22.45
N ILE A 367 -12.76 26.67 21.13
CA ILE A 367 -13.54 27.78 20.55
C ILE A 367 -14.96 27.33 20.27
N VAL A 368 -15.12 26.19 19.58
CA VAL A 368 -16.45 25.73 19.14
C VAL A 368 -17.27 25.16 20.29
N PHE A 369 -16.64 24.40 21.20
CA PHE A 369 -17.29 23.88 22.41
C PHE A 369 -17.11 24.76 23.65
N GLY A 370 -16.21 25.75 23.62
CA GLY A 370 -16.02 26.66 24.76
C GLY A 370 -15.33 26.04 25.99
N ASN A 371 -14.57 24.96 25.84
CA ASN A 371 -13.88 24.32 26.95
C ASN A 371 -12.57 25.02 27.34
N ASP A 372 -12.10 24.78 28.57
CA ASP A 372 -10.81 25.30 29.05
C ASP A 372 -9.62 24.63 28.34
N ILE A 373 -8.73 25.46 27.76
CA ILE A 373 -7.51 25.01 27.09
C ILE A 373 -6.56 24.24 28.02
N ARG A 374 -6.58 24.51 29.33
CA ARG A 374 -5.73 23.82 30.31
C ARG A 374 -6.08 22.33 30.43
N GLU A 375 -7.30 21.94 30.09
CA GLU A 375 -7.73 20.54 30.09
C GLU A 375 -7.39 19.80 28.78
N TRP A 376 -6.90 20.50 27.75
CA TRP A 376 -6.69 19.89 26.43
C TRP A 376 -5.81 18.65 26.51
N ASP A 377 -4.71 18.66 27.26
CA ASP A 377 -3.81 17.50 27.30
C ASP A 377 -4.49 16.25 27.90
N HIS A 378 -5.45 16.43 28.82
CA HIS A 378 -6.24 15.34 29.39
C HIS A 378 -7.42 14.92 28.50
N ARG A 379 -7.95 15.85 27.71
CA ARG A 379 -9.13 15.63 26.83
C ARG A 379 -8.75 15.34 25.39
N ARG A 380 -7.47 15.49 25.02
CA ARG A 380 -6.95 15.27 23.67
C ARG A 380 -7.27 13.84 23.24
N PRO A 381 -7.79 13.64 22.01
CA PRO A 381 -8.02 12.31 21.47
C PRO A 381 -6.77 11.43 21.57
N LYS A 382 -6.92 10.23 22.14
CA LYS A 382 -5.81 9.28 22.39
C LYS A 382 -5.02 8.92 21.13
N VAL A 383 -5.65 9.07 19.96
CA VAL A 383 -5.03 8.82 18.64
C VAL A 383 -3.76 9.65 18.42
N TYR A 384 -3.67 10.88 18.94
CA TYR A 384 -2.48 11.72 18.72
C TYR A 384 -1.24 11.20 19.42
N ASN A 385 -1.35 10.80 20.70
CA ASN A 385 -0.21 10.23 21.44
C ASN A 385 0.23 8.91 20.80
N PHE A 386 -0.74 8.03 20.52
CA PHE A 386 -0.51 6.76 19.83
C PHE A 386 0.23 6.93 18.50
N LEU A 387 -0.21 7.87 17.65
CA LEU A 387 0.43 8.10 16.36
C LEU A 387 1.82 8.71 16.45
N ARG A 388 2.10 9.53 17.47
CA ARG A 388 3.45 10.07 17.72
C ARG A 388 4.42 8.96 18.10
N GLU A 389 4.01 8.03 18.97
CA GLU A 389 4.79 6.85 19.34
C GLU A 389 5.13 5.98 18.12
N LEU A 390 4.23 5.90 17.13
CA LEU A 390 4.46 5.12 15.90
C LEU A 390 5.41 5.76 14.88
N VAL A 391 5.60 7.09 14.91
CA VAL A 391 6.43 7.81 13.91
C VAL A 391 7.72 8.39 14.45
N GLN A 392 7.96 8.23 15.76
CA GLN A 392 9.30 8.21 16.34
C GLN A 392 10.12 7.08 15.69
#